data_AF-A0A6B9ZE24-F1
#
_entry.id   AF-A0A6B9ZE24-F1
#
_cell.length_a   1.000
_cell.length_b   1.000
_cell.length_c   1.000
_cell.angle_alpha   90.00
_cell.angle_beta   90.00
_cell.angle_gamma   90.00
#
_symmetry.space_group_name_H-M   'P 1'
#
loop_
_entity.id
_entity.type
_entity.pdbx_description
1 polymer ?
#
loop_
_entity_poly.entity_id
_entity_poly.type
_entity_poly.pdbx_seq_one_letter_code
_entity_poly.pdbx_strand_id
1 'polypeptide(L)'
;MKFLEAATRKMRSWKGLLFTTLFYLFFTLLGEGDDTFKQQWLMALIFLPGILFPLLTCDYRKLAPAGSRITMLIIHITLSIAIYLFGAGIWSLGVEWRWAGVVAGVWGSFAYRVLTHYLLEMELSMVQMLIAGLLSGLSFAPPGIFTERGWAVGYAVTLWTLVNGGMMLYNGRERQEQLAQ
;
A
#
# COMPACT_ATOMS: atom_id res chain seq x y z
N MET A 1 22.97 -7.35 -1.90
CA MET A 1 22.26 -7.46 -0.61
C MET A 1 22.31 -6.16 0.20
N LYS A 2 23.49 -5.66 0.59
CA LYS A 2 23.64 -4.35 1.30
C LYS A 2 22.96 -3.17 0.60
N PHE A 3 22.93 -3.16 -0.73
CA PHE A 3 22.28 -2.11 -1.53
C PHE A 3 20.75 -2.06 -1.34
N LEU A 4 20.06 -3.20 -1.47
CA LEU A 4 18.61 -3.31 -1.31
C LEU A 4 18.19 -2.95 0.13
N GLU A 5 19.02 -3.31 1.10
CA GLU A 5 18.83 -2.99 2.52
C GLU A 5 19.08 -1.50 2.82
N ALA A 6 20.10 -0.89 2.20
CA ALA A 6 20.36 0.53 2.33
C ALA A 6 19.26 1.37 1.66
N ALA A 7 18.77 0.93 0.50
CA ALA A 7 17.68 1.56 -0.23
C ALA A 7 16.37 1.50 0.57
N THR A 8 15.96 0.31 1.04
CA THR A 8 14.74 0.15 1.85
C THR A 8 14.79 0.93 3.16
N ARG A 9 15.95 0.98 3.84
CA ARG A 9 16.12 1.78 5.07
C ARG A 9 15.93 3.28 4.83
N LYS A 10 16.46 3.81 3.72
CA LYS A 10 16.32 5.24 3.38
C LYS A 10 14.87 5.59 3.01
N MET A 11 14.17 4.66 2.37
CA MET A 11 12.78 4.83 1.96
C MET A 11 11.77 4.57 3.10
N ARG A 12 12.13 3.84 4.16
CA ARG A 12 11.29 3.59 5.35
C ARG A 12 11.33 4.78 6.32
N SER A 13 10.86 5.91 5.85
CA SER A 13 10.73 7.13 6.63
C SER A 13 9.52 7.93 6.16
N TRP A 14 9.05 8.88 6.97
CA TRP A 14 8.05 9.85 6.53
C TRP A 14 8.48 10.58 5.25
N LYS A 15 9.78 10.81 5.05
CA LYS A 15 10.33 11.41 3.81
C LYS A 15 10.18 10.47 2.62
N GLY A 16 10.42 9.17 2.80
CA GLY A 16 10.25 8.17 1.75
C GLY A 16 8.77 7.94 1.42
N LEU A 17 7.89 7.92 2.42
CA LEU A 17 6.44 7.87 2.21
C LEU A 17 5.94 9.08 1.41
N LEU A 18 6.40 10.29 1.79
CA LEU A 18 6.07 11.51 1.06
C LEU A 18 6.60 11.46 -0.38
N PHE A 19 7.83 10.99 -0.58
CA PHE A 19 8.39 10.81 -1.93
C PHE A 19 7.57 9.84 -2.78
N THR A 20 7.20 8.66 -2.25
CA THR A 20 6.36 7.69 -2.96
C THR A 20 4.98 8.27 -3.28
N THR A 21 4.41 9.04 -2.35
CA THR A 21 3.14 9.73 -2.52
C THR A 21 3.20 10.76 -3.66
N LEU A 22 4.23 11.62 -3.65
CA LEU A 22 4.45 12.62 -4.70
C LEU A 22 4.77 11.97 -6.04
N PHE A 23 5.50 10.85 -6.03
CA PHE A 23 5.80 10.05 -7.21
C PHE A 23 4.51 9.50 -7.82
N TYR A 24 3.63 8.86 -7.04
CA TYR A 24 2.34 8.40 -7.55
C TYR A 24 1.49 9.55 -8.09
N LEU A 25 1.39 10.66 -7.37
CA LEU A 25 0.64 11.83 -7.80
C LEU A 25 1.17 12.38 -9.14
N PHE A 26 2.47 12.63 -9.25
CA PHE A 26 3.12 13.16 -10.45
C PHE A 26 2.84 12.28 -11.68
N PHE A 27 3.01 10.97 -11.55
CA PHE A 27 2.80 10.07 -12.68
C PHE A 27 1.31 9.89 -13.04
N THR A 28 0.40 9.90 -12.07
CA THR A 28 -1.04 9.89 -12.38
C THR A 28 -1.50 11.14 -13.11
N LEU A 29 -0.87 12.30 -12.84
CA LEU A 29 -1.14 13.55 -13.56
C LEU A 29 -0.55 13.53 -14.98
N LEU A 30 0.64 12.96 -15.17
CA LEU A 30 1.23 12.77 -16.50
C LEU A 30 0.39 11.84 -17.40
N GLY A 31 -0.28 10.85 -16.81
CA GLY A 31 -1.12 9.89 -17.52
C GLY A 31 -2.41 10.46 -18.13
N GLU A 32 -2.75 11.74 -17.92
CA GLU A 32 -3.89 12.38 -18.58
C GLU A 32 -3.60 12.87 -20.01
N GLY A 33 -2.32 12.92 -20.44
CA GLY A 33 -1.92 13.56 -21.70
C GLY A 33 -1.53 12.65 -22.88
N ASP A 34 -1.13 11.39 -22.65
CA ASP A 34 -0.67 10.47 -23.71
C ASP A 34 -1.15 9.02 -23.42
N ASP A 35 -1.89 8.44 -24.37
CA ASP A 35 -2.48 7.10 -24.26
C ASP A 35 -1.43 5.98 -24.15
N THR A 36 -0.26 6.14 -24.78
CA THR A 36 0.82 5.14 -24.72
C THR A 36 1.48 5.16 -23.35
N PHE A 37 1.80 6.35 -22.84
CA PHE A 37 2.34 6.53 -21.50
C PHE A 37 1.35 6.05 -20.44
N LYS A 38 0.06 6.34 -20.62
CA LYS A 38 -1.03 5.90 -19.75
C LYS A 38 -1.11 4.37 -19.65
N GLN A 39 -1.03 3.63 -20.74
CA GLN A 39 -1.06 2.16 -20.71
C GLN A 39 0.16 1.56 -20.01
N GLN A 40 1.38 2.04 -20.31
CA GLN A 40 2.60 1.57 -19.66
C GLN A 40 2.60 1.88 -18.15
N TRP A 41 2.11 3.06 -17.79
CA TRP A 41 1.97 3.47 -16.40
C TRP A 41 0.91 2.66 -15.65
N LEU A 42 -0.23 2.39 -16.27
CA LEU A 42 -1.25 1.50 -15.71
C LEU A 42 -0.68 0.10 -15.45
N MET A 43 0.12 -0.46 -16.37
CA MET A 43 0.80 -1.74 -16.15
C MET A 43 1.81 -1.69 -14.98
N ALA A 44 2.56 -0.59 -14.84
CA ALA A 44 3.45 -0.41 -13.69
C ALA A 44 2.67 -0.36 -12.37
N LEU A 45 1.55 0.38 -12.34
CA LEU A 45 0.66 0.47 -11.18
C LEU A 45 -0.02 -0.85 -10.82
N ILE A 46 -0.11 -1.84 -11.72
CA ILE A 46 -0.65 -3.17 -11.40
C ILE A 46 0.24 -3.94 -10.41
N PHE A 47 1.55 -3.69 -10.42
CA PHE A 47 2.50 -4.43 -9.58
C PHE A 47 3.18 -3.55 -8.52
N LEU A 48 3.35 -2.26 -8.80
CA LEU A 48 4.12 -1.37 -7.94
C LEU A 48 3.58 -1.31 -6.51
N PRO A 49 2.28 -1.08 -6.25
CA PRO A 49 1.79 -0.95 -4.89
C PRO A 49 1.92 -2.26 -4.12
N GLY A 50 1.62 -3.41 -4.73
CA GLY A 50 1.76 -4.73 -4.09
C GLY A 50 3.19 -5.10 -3.70
N ILE A 51 4.21 -4.54 -4.38
CA ILE A 51 5.63 -4.80 -4.11
C ILE A 51 6.26 -3.69 -3.27
N LEU A 52 6.11 -2.44 -3.69
CA LEU A 52 6.73 -1.28 -3.03
C LEU A 52 6.14 -1.09 -1.64
N PHE A 53 4.83 -1.24 -1.48
CA PHE A 53 4.20 -0.90 -0.21
C PHE A 53 4.71 -1.76 0.97
N PRO A 54 4.80 -3.10 0.86
CA PRO A 54 5.44 -3.92 1.90
C PRO A 54 6.91 -3.60 2.13
N LEU A 55 7.66 -3.29 1.07
CA LEU A 55 9.08 -2.93 1.17
C LEU A 55 9.31 -1.59 1.89
N LEU A 56 8.40 -0.64 1.68
CA LEU A 56 8.46 0.70 2.26
C LEU A 56 8.01 0.74 3.72
N THR A 57 7.10 -0.15 4.11
CA THR A 57 6.44 -0.08 5.42
C THR A 57 6.92 -1.11 6.42
N CYS A 58 7.46 -2.25 5.98
CA CYS A 58 7.85 -3.34 6.87
C CYS A 58 9.37 -3.48 7.02
N ASP A 59 9.83 -3.70 8.26
CA ASP A 59 11.23 -4.04 8.58
C ASP A 59 11.41 -5.52 8.89
N TYR A 60 11.57 -6.35 7.86
CA TYR A 60 11.75 -7.80 8.01
C TYR A 60 12.96 -8.21 8.87
N ARG A 61 13.94 -7.32 9.10
CA ARG A 61 15.07 -7.65 9.99
C ARG A 61 14.64 -7.71 11.45
N LYS A 62 13.68 -6.86 11.82
CA LYS A 62 13.15 -6.73 13.17
C LYS A 62 11.87 -7.51 13.36
N LEU A 63 11.05 -7.61 12.31
CA LEU A 63 9.75 -8.27 12.35
C LEU A 63 9.82 -9.77 12.07
N ALA A 64 10.80 -10.26 11.30
CA ALA A 64 10.91 -11.68 10.98
C ALA A 64 12.06 -12.38 11.72
N PRO A 65 11.91 -13.67 12.11
CA PRO A 65 12.97 -14.46 12.73
C PRO A 65 14.24 -14.50 11.88
N ALA A 66 15.41 -14.48 12.53
CA ALA A 66 16.71 -14.31 11.86
C ALA A 66 16.97 -15.32 10.72
N GLY A 67 16.50 -16.56 10.86
CA GLY A 67 16.65 -17.62 9.85
C GLY A 67 15.61 -17.64 8.73
N SER A 68 14.48 -16.91 8.86
CA SER A 68 13.35 -16.97 7.91
C SER A 68 13.06 -15.65 7.20
N ARG A 69 13.89 -14.61 7.39
CA ARG A 69 13.66 -13.25 6.86
C ARG A 69 13.38 -13.22 5.35
N ILE A 70 14.14 -13.97 4.56
CA ILE A 70 14.00 -14.01 3.09
C ILE A 70 12.69 -14.72 2.72
N THR A 71 12.42 -15.87 3.34
CA THR A 71 11.19 -16.62 3.12
C THR A 71 9.96 -15.77 3.46
N MET A 72 9.96 -15.11 4.61
CA MET A 72 8.88 -14.21 5.02
C MET A 72 8.73 -13.00 4.08
N LEU A 73 9.83 -12.41 3.62
CA LEU A 73 9.79 -11.34 2.63
C LEU A 73 9.11 -11.80 1.33
N ILE A 74 9.51 -12.95 0.79
CA ILE A 74 8.96 -13.50 -0.46
C ILE A 74 7.47 -13.83 -0.29
N ILE A 75 7.10 -14.51 0.80
CA ILE A 75 5.70 -14.86 1.09
C ILE A 75 4.87 -13.59 1.25
N HIS A 76 5.35 -12.62 2.03
CA HIS A 76 4.62 -11.38 2.28
C HIS A 76 4.41 -10.58 1.00
N ILE A 77 5.43 -10.42 0.16
CA ILE A 77 5.31 -9.74 -1.14
C ILE A 77 4.35 -10.49 -2.05
N THR A 78 4.47 -11.81 -2.17
CA THR A 78 3.59 -12.61 -3.03
C THR A 78 2.12 -12.45 -2.64
N LEU A 79 1.82 -12.54 -1.34
CA LEU A 79 0.47 -12.37 -0.83
C LEU A 79 -0.01 -10.91 -0.93
N SER A 80 0.89 -9.93 -0.79
CA SER A 80 0.57 -8.51 -0.99
C SER A 80 0.21 -8.20 -2.44
N ILE A 81 0.91 -8.80 -3.41
CA ILE A 81 0.55 -8.73 -4.83
C ILE A 81 -0.83 -9.34 -5.05
N ALA A 82 -1.11 -10.52 -4.48
CA ALA A 82 -2.40 -11.18 -4.62
C ALA A 82 -3.56 -10.32 -4.05
N ILE A 83 -3.37 -9.73 -2.87
CA ILE A 83 -4.34 -8.80 -2.26
C ILE A 83 -4.56 -7.57 -3.15
N TYR A 84 -3.49 -7.02 -3.70
CA TYR A 84 -3.58 -5.86 -4.58
C TYR A 84 -4.33 -6.19 -5.88
N LEU A 85 -4.01 -7.32 -6.52
CA LEU A 85 -4.71 -7.78 -7.73
C LEU A 85 -6.18 -8.08 -7.46
N PHE A 86 -6.51 -8.66 -6.31
CA PHE A 86 -7.89 -8.85 -5.88
C PHE A 86 -8.63 -7.51 -5.73
N GLY A 87 -8.01 -6.53 -5.06
CA GLY A 87 -8.55 -5.18 -4.94
C GLY A 87 -8.74 -4.49 -6.30
N ALA A 88 -7.78 -4.63 -7.21
CA ALA A 88 -7.88 -4.12 -8.58
C ALA A 88 -9.01 -4.80 -9.37
N GLY A 89 -9.24 -6.11 -9.15
CA GLY A 89 -10.37 -6.84 -9.73
C GLY A 89 -11.73 -6.36 -9.19
N ILE A 90 -11.82 -6.01 -7.90
CA ILE A 90 -13.01 -5.34 -7.37
C ILE A 90 -13.16 -3.96 -8.04
N TRP A 91 -12.08 -3.18 -8.12
CA TRP A 91 -12.09 -1.86 -8.74
C TRP A 91 -12.58 -1.89 -10.18
N SER A 92 -12.22 -2.91 -10.96
CA SER A 92 -12.64 -3.01 -12.37
C SER A 92 -14.15 -3.23 -12.55
N LEU A 93 -14.88 -3.58 -11.49
CA LEU A 93 -16.34 -3.57 -11.46
C LEU A 93 -16.92 -2.14 -11.43
N GLY A 94 -16.07 -1.11 -11.35
CA GLY A 94 -16.42 0.31 -11.26
C GLY A 94 -17.33 0.82 -12.38
N VAL A 95 -17.30 0.17 -13.55
CA VAL A 95 -18.20 0.46 -14.68
C VAL A 95 -19.67 0.24 -14.30
N GLU A 96 -19.96 -0.75 -13.47
CA GLU A 96 -21.31 -1.10 -13.01
C GLU A 96 -21.58 -0.63 -11.58
N TRP A 97 -20.53 -0.48 -10.77
CA TRP A 97 -20.62 -0.12 -9.37
C TRP A 97 -19.71 1.04 -8.98
N ARG A 98 -20.28 2.24 -8.97
CA ARG A 98 -19.61 3.52 -8.63
C ARG A 98 -18.81 3.52 -7.32
N TRP A 99 -19.12 2.62 -6.38
CA TRP A 99 -18.46 2.52 -5.06
C TRP A 99 -17.51 1.33 -4.95
N ALA A 100 -17.28 0.58 -6.03
CA ALA A 100 -16.35 -0.55 -6.05
C ALA A 100 -14.96 -0.17 -5.54
N GLY A 101 -14.51 1.05 -5.85
CA GLY A 101 -13.22 1.55 -5.37
C GLY A 101 -13.11 1.74 -3.86
N VAL A 102 -14.17 2.21 -3.22
CA VAL A 102 -14.23 2.30 -1.75
C VAL A 102 -14.14 0.92 -1.14
N VAL A 103 -14.89 -0.04 -1.68
CA VAL A 103 -14.92 -1.43 -1.20
C VAL A 103 -13.57 -2.11 -1.39
N ALA A 104 -12.94 -1.94 -2.56
CA ALA A 104 -11.58 -2.39 -2.82
C ALA A 104 -10.57 -1.81 -1.82
N GLY A 105 -10.68 -0.52 -1.51
CA GLY A 105 -9.84 0.16 -0.53
C GLY A 105 -9.98 -0.40 0.89
N VAL A 106 -11.22 -0.66 1.34
CA VAL A 106 -11.50 -1.26 2.66
C VAL A 106 -10.92 -2.66 2.74
N TRP A 107 -11.29 -3.54 1.82
CA TRP A 107 -10.90 -4.95 1.86
C TRP A 107 -9.41 -5.14 1.60
N GLY A 108 -8.83 -4.39 0.66
CA GLY A 108 -7.40 -4.47 0.36
C GLY A 108 -6.54 -4.05 1.56
N SER A 109 -6.87 -2.93 2.22
CA SER A 109 -6.15 -2.48 3.41
C SER A 109 -6.33 -3.43 4.60
N PHE A 110 -7.56 -3.89 4.83
CA PHE A 110 -7.86 -4.81 5.92
C PHE A 110 -7.13 -6.15 5.73
N ALA A 111 -7.24 -6.76 4.55
CA ALA A 111 -6.56 -8.02 4.23
C ALA A 111 -5.04 -7.89 4.33
N TYR A 112 -4.47 -6.77 3.85
CA TYR A 112 -3.04 -6.51 3.96
C TYR A 112 -2.58 -6.46 5.43
N ARG A 113 -3.34 -5.80 6.30
CA ARG A 113 -3.01 -5.71 7.73
C ARG A 113 -3.16 -7.02 8.47
N VAL A 114 -4.22 -7.78 8.17
CA VAL A 114 -4.39 -9.14 8.70
C VAL A 114 -3.20 -10.00 8.29
N LEU A 115 -2.81 -9.94 7.01
CA LEU A 115 -1.63 -10.63 6.51
C LEU A 115 -0.37 -10.21 7.27
N THR A 116 -0.10 -8.90 7.41
CA THR A 116 1.09 -8.41 8.11
C THR A 116 1.07 -8.81 9.59
N HIS A 117 -0.09 -8.73 10.26
CA HIS A 117 -0.25 -9.09 11.66
C HIS A 117 0.15 -10.55 11.91
N TYR A 118 -0.40 -11.47 11.13
CA TYR A 118 -0.16 -12.90 11.33
C TYR A 118 1.19 -13.36 10.78
N LEU A 119 1.63 -12.83 9.64
CA LEU A 119 2.86 -13.30 8.99
C LEU A 119 4.12 -12.71 9.62
N LEU A 120 4.06 -11.44 10.05
CA LEU A 120 5.21 -10.70 10.59
C LEU A 120 5.07 -10.41 12.08
N GLU A 121 4.10 -11.03 12.75
CA GLU A 121 3.83 -10.90 14.20
C GLU A 121 3.75 -9.44 14.66
N MET A 122 3.27 -8.56 13.79
CA MET A 122 3.18 -7.15 14.08
C MET A 122 1.93 -6.90 14.93
N GLU A 123 2.10 -6.38 16.14
CA GLU A 123 0.97 -6.10 17.03
C GLU A 123 0.08 -5.02 16.42
N LEU A 124 -1.09 -5.47 15.96
CA LEU A 124 -2.11 -4.66 15.33
C LEU A 124 -3.43 -5.03 16.00
N SER A 125 -4.07 -4.08 16.67
CA SER A 125 -5.41 -4.32 17.21
C SER A 125 -6.43 -4.39 16.07
N MET A 126 -7.47 -5.21 16.26
CA MET A 126 -8.59 -5.29 15.30
C MET A 126 -9.20 -3.91 15.00
N VAL A 127 -9.28 -3.04 16.02
CA VAL A 127 -9.76 -1.66 15.88
C VAL A 127 -8.87 -0.85 14.94
N GLN A 128 -7.53 -0.92 15.09
CA GLN A 128 -6.60 -0.26 14.17
C GLN A 128 -6.73 -0.81 12.73
N MET A 129 -6.94 -2.11 12.56
CA MET A 129 -7.14 -2.71 11.23
C MET A 129 -8.44 -2.22 10.58
N LEU A 130 -9.53 -2.16 11.34
CA LEU A 130 -10.83 -1.67 10.87
C LEU A 130 -10.78 -0.18 10.51
N ILE A 131 -10.22 0.66 11.38
CA ILE A 131 -10.06 2.10 11.12
C ILE A 131 -9.23 2.32 9.86
N ALA A 132 -8.11 1.60 9.72
CA ALA A 132 -7.30 1.70 8.52
C ALA A 132 -8.05 1.29 7.26
N GLY A 133 -8.82 0.19 7.33
CA GLY A 133 -9.70 -0.24 6.25
C GLY A 133 -10.67 0.86 5.83
N LEU A 134 -11.40 1.43 6.79
CA LEU A 134 -12.38 2.49 6.52
C LEU A 134 -11.73 3.75 5.91
N LEU A 135 -10.63 4.23 6.49
CA LEU A 135 -9.90 5.40 5.96
C LEU A 135 -9.33 5.12 4.56
N SER A 136 -8.88 3.89 4.32
CA SER A 136 -8.40 3.46 3.00
C SER A 136 -9.52 3.43 1.98
N GLY A 137 -10.70 2.93 2.33
CA GLY A 137 -11.87 3.00 1.47
C GLY A 137 -12.29 4.43 1.16
N LEU A 138 -12.36 5.29 2.19
CA LEU A 138 -12.73 6.70 2.02
C LEU A 138 -11.76 7.46 1.10
N SER A 139 -10.48 7.08 1.11
CA SER A 139 -9.47 7.63 0.20
C SER A 139 -9.86 7.42 -1.27
N PHE A 140 -10.63 6.39 -1.58
CA PHE A 140 -11.12 6.06 -2.93
C PHE A 140 -12.55 6.51 -3.23
N ALA A 141 -13.17 7.32 -2.37
CA ALA A 141 -14.43 7.99 -2.69
C ALA A 141 -14.32 8.99 -3.87
N PRO A 142 -13.23 9.76 -4.06
CA PRO A 142 -13.15 10.78 -5.10
C PRO A 142 -13.34 10.26 -6.54
N PRO A 143 -12.74 9.14 -6.98
CA PRO A 143 -13.02 8.55 -8.30
C PRO A 143 -14.50 8.20 -8.52
N GLY A 144 -15.19 7.76 -7.48
CA GLY A 144 -16.64 7.56 -7.50
C GLY A 144 -17.39 8.89 -7.63
N ILE A 145 -17.04 9.91 -6.85
CA ILE A 145 -17.74 11.21 -6.86
C ILE A 145 -17.54 11.98 -8.18
N PHE A 146 -16.30 12.04 -8.68
CA PHE A 146 -15.89 12.91 -9.79
C PHE A 146 -15.77 12.19 -11.15
N THR A 147 -16.37 11.00 -11.30
CA THR A 147 -16.38 10.20 -12.55
C THR A 147 -14.99 9.94 -13.12
N GLU A 148 -14.26 9.02 -12.50
CA GLU A 148 -13.02 8.37 -12.98
C GLU A 148 -11.99 9.26 -13.72
N ARG A 149 -11.92 10.55 -13.38
CA ARG A 149 -10.88 11.42 -13.92
C ARG A 149 -9.51 10.96 -13.38
N GLY A 150 -8.48 11.01 -14.22
CA GLY A 150 -7.14 10.53 -13.87
C GLY A 150 -6.59 11.19 -12.59
N TRP A 151 -6.81 12.49 -12.42
CA TRP A 151 -6.45 13.22 -11.21
C TRP A 151 -7.18 12.72 -9.96
N ALA A 152 -8.42 12.24 -10.06
CA ALA A 152 -9.18 11.72 -8.92
C ALA A 152 -8.59 10.38 -8.45
N VAL A 153 -8.14 9.54 -9.38
CA VAL A 153 -7.41 8.29 -9.07
C VAL A 153 -6.06 8.62 -8.44
N GLY A 154 -5.33 9.59 -8.97
CA GLY A 154 -4.07 10.07 -8.40
C GLY A 154 -4.19 10.56 -6.97
N TYR A 155 -5.21 11.39 -6.71
CA TYR A 155 -5.53 11.86 -5.37
C TYR A 155 -5.92 10.71 -4.42
N ALA A 156 -6.70 9.74 -4.91
CA ALA A 156 -7.11 8.60 -4.11
C ALA A 156 -5.93 7.70 -3.72
N VAL A 157 -5.05 7.36 -4.66
CA VAL A 157 -3.84 6.57 -4.40
C VAL A 157 -2.90 7.32 -3.44
N THR A 158 -2.82 8.65 -3.56
CA THR A 158 -2.06 9.53 -2.66
C THR A 158 -2.57 9.43 -1.23
N LEU A 159 -3.86 9.66 -1.00
CA LEU A 159 -4.46 9.56 0.33
C LEU A 159 -4.34 8.15 0.89
N TRP A 160 -4.62 7.14 0.07
CA TRP A 160 -4.51 5.74 0.47
C TRP A 160 -3.09 5.38 0.91
N THR A 161 -2.08 5.85 0.18
CA THR A 161 -0.65 5.63 0.51
C THR A 161 -0.30 6.28 1.83
N LEU A 162 -0.74 7.52 2.07
CA LEU A 162 -0.50 8.24 3.32
C LEU A 162 -1.17 7.56 4.52
N VAL A 163 -2.44 7.17 4.39
CA VAL A 163 -3.20 6.48 5.44
C VAL A 163 -2.55 5.15 5.78
N ASN A 164 -2.34 4.28 4.79
CA ASN A 164 -1.80 2.96 5.07
C ASN A 164 -0.35 3.05 5.52
N GLY A 165 0.47 3.81 4.79
CA GLY A 165 1.90 3.91 5.06
C GLY A 165 2.19 4.57 6.40
N GLY A 166 1.46 5.64 6.73
CA GLY A 166 1.59 6.34 8.01
C GLY A 166 1.25 5.43 9.19
N MET A 167 0.12 4.72 9.12
CA MET A 167 -0.28 3.80 10.18
C MET A 167 0.66 2.61 10.32
N MET A 168 1.17 2.05 9.22
CA MET A 168 2.14 0.95 9.28
C MET A 168 3.48 1.41 9.87
N LEU A 169 3.96 2.60 9.51
CA LEU A 169 5.17 3.17 10.08
C LEU A 169 5.01 3.49 11.58
N TYR A 170 3.83 3.93 12.00
CA TYR A 170 3.52 4.17 13.40
C TYR A 170 3.56 2.86 14.21
N ASN A 171 2.80 1.84 13.80
CA ASN A 171 2.73 0.55 14.50
C ASN A 171 4.09 -0.19 14.49
N GLY A 172 4.83 -0.08 13.37
CA GLY A 172 6.16 -0.65 13.24
C GLY A 172 7.21 0.03 14.12
N ARG A 173 6.99 1.26 14.60
CA ARG A 173 7.87 1.92 15.59
C ARG A 173 7.57 1.47 17.00
N GLU A 174 6.29 1.44 17.39
CA GLU A 174 5.88 0.99 18.73
C GLU A 174 6.45 -0.41 19.06
N ARG A 175 6.35 -1.35 18.11
CA ARG A 175 6.93 -2.69 18.30
C ARG A 175 8.44 -2.69 18.50
N GLN A 176 9.15 -1.79 17.81
CA GLN A 176 10.61 -1.69 17.94
C GLN A 176 11.04 -1.13 19.28
N GLU A 177 10.24 -0.22 19.84
CA GLU A 177 10.46 0.34 21.17
C GLU A 177 10.18 -0.71 22.25
N GLN A 178 9.12 -1.51 22.10
CA GLN A 178 8.82 -2.65 22.99
C GLN A 178 9.93 -3.71 23.01
N LEU A 179 10.50 -4.07 21.84
CA LEU A 179 11.56 -5.09 21.74
C LEU A 179 12.94 -4.61 22.25
N ALA A 180 13.10 -3.32 22.50
CA ALA A 180 14.34 -2.72 22.99
C ALA A 180 14.36 -2.53 24.53
N GLN A 181 13.24 -2.79 25.21
CA GLN A 181 13.08 -2.78 26.66
C GLN A 181 13.25 -4.20 27.22
#